data_AF-A0A8T4DNJ8-F1
#
_entry.id   AF-A0A8T4DNJ8-F1
#
_cell.length_a   1.000
_cell.length_b   1.000
_cell.length_c   1.000
_cell.angle_alpha   90.00
_cell.angle_beta   90.00
_cell.angle_gamma   90.00
#
_symmetry.space_group_name_H-M   'P 1'
#
loop_
_entity.id
_entity.type
_entity.pdbx_description
1 polymer ?
#
loop_
_entity_poly.entity_id
_entity_poly.type
_entity_poly.pdbx_seq_one_letter_code
_entity_poly.pdbx_strand_id
1 'polypeptide(L)'
;MTRFQLLKSIPLDELVTSVRRVPLVQKAPDGSDILVYKDANISLHSLKPEEVNPTTFYLIKRGLQLQRDLRTYLMGEHGIDSLNLDGALEISNSEGEIWTLTPPIIELAHREVAFIPGQGEIRYGSTFGVEIPIINDGAHRVQVARERGTKFTGLVISGIPREHPFYAHPNSWDLVRVVDETPKTKAEKKLYLREDCYALYRDFGVLGCGKPRHLGK
;
A
#
# COMPACT_ATOMS: atom_id res chain seq x y z
N MET A 1 23.61 -6.82 -12.33
CA MET A 1 22.63 -5.75 -12.08
C MET A 1 21.40 -6.05 -12.90
N THR A 2 20.21 -6.03 -12.28
CA THR A 2 18.94 -6.16 -12.99
C THR A 2 18.84 -5.00 -13.99
N ARG A 3 18.63 -5.31 -15.27
CA ARG A 3 18.36 -4.27 -16.27
C ARG A 3 16.87 -3.96 -16.26
N PHE A 4 16.55 -2.68 -16.26
CA PHE A 4 15.19 -2.17 -16.34
C PHE A 4 15.00 -1.46 -17.67
N GLN A 5 13.76 -1.43 -18.16
CA GLN A 5 13.36 -0.61 -19.28
C GLN A 5 12.05 0.10 -18.93
N LEU A 6 12.03 1.43 -19.03
CA LEU A 6 10.79 2.20 -19.00
C LEU A 6 10.06 2.01 -20.33
N LEU A 7 8.82 1.52 -20.29
CA LEU A 7 7.99 1.28 -21.46
C LEU A 7 7.07 2.47 -21.75
N LYS A 8 6.37 2.96 -20.73
CA LYS A 8 5.52 4.15 -20.82
C LYS A 8 5.24 4.77 -19.47
N SER A 9 4.80 6.03 -19.49
CA SER A 9 4.19 6.71 -18.36
C SER A 9 2.67 6.61 -18.47
N ILE A 10 2.01 6.45 -17.32
CA ILE A 10 0.56 6.35 -17.18
C ILE A 10 0.10 7.60 -16.41
N PRO A 11 -0.67 8.50 -17.05
CA PRO A 11 -1.21 9.69 -16.41
C PRO A 11 -2.08 9.39 -15.18
N LEU A 12 -2.19 10.37 -14.26
CA LEU A 12 -2.94 10.20 -13.02
C LEU A 12 -4.42 9.84 -13.24
N ASP A 13 -5.08 10.44 -14.22
CA ASP A 13 -6.49 10.18 -14.54
C ASP A 13 -6.72 8.74 -15.02
N GLU A 14 -5.81 8.20 -15.82
CA GLU A 14 -5.81 6.78 -16.22
C GLU A 14 -5.54 5.85 -15.02
N LEU A 15 -4.57 6.20 -14.17
CA LEU A 15 -4.29 5.46 -12.94
C LEU A 15 -5.50 5.46 -12.00
N VAL A 16 -6.13 6.60 -11.77
CA VAL A 16 -7.34 6.76 -10.93
C VAL A 16 -8.47 5.91 -11.50
N THR A 17 -8.69 5.96 -12.82
CA THR A 17 -9.71 5.13 -13.50
C THR A 17 -9.47 3.64 -13.26
N SER A 18 -8.20 3.22 -13.30
CA SER A 18 -7.81 1.83 -13.06
C SER A 18 -7.99 1.43 -11.59
N VAL A 19 -7.62 2.30 -10.64
CA VAL A 19 -7.79 2.06 -9.20
C VAL A 19 -9.26 1.92 -8.81
N ARG A 20 -10.17 2.70 -9.42
CA ARG A 20 -11.62 2.56 -9.20
C ARG A 20 -12.19 1.19 -9.58
N ARG A 21 -11.45 0.40 -10.37
CA ARG A 21 -11.82 -0.94 -10.83
C ARG A 21 -11.12 -2.06 -10.06
N VAL A 22 -10.32 -1.74 -9.04
CA VAL A 22 -9.68 -2.74 -8.18
C VAL A 22 -10.75 -3.48 -7.38
N PRO A 23 -10.92 -4.80 -7.58
CA PRO A 23 -11.90 -5.56 -6.84
C PRO A 23 -11.36 -5.99 -5.49
N LEU A 24 -12.26 -6.30 -4.55
CA LEU A 24 -11.91 -7.24 -3.49
C LEU A 24 -11.74 -8.65 -4.06
N VAL A 25 -10.91 -9.45 -3.40
CA VAL A 25 -10.82 -10.89 -3.68
C VAL A 25 -12.16 -11.58 -3.43
N GLN A 26 -12.92 -11.13 -2.42
CA GLN A 26 -14.28 -11.58 -2.20
C GLN A 26 -15.24 -11.04 -3.28
N LYS A 27 -16.12 -11.92 -3.77
CA LYS A 27 -17.26 -11.55 -4.62
C LYS A 27 -18.50 -11.24 -3.80
N ALA A 28 -19.39 -10.43 -4.37
CA ALA A 28 -20.73 -10.23 -3.83
C ALA A 28 -21.57 -11.53 -3.89
N PRO A 29 -22.71 -11.62 -3.17
CA PRO A 29 -23.56 -12.81 -3.18
C PRO A 29 -24.07 -13.23 -4.56
N ASP A 30 -24.19 -12.29 -5.50
CA ASP A 30 -24.59 -12.52 -6.90
C ASP A 30 -23.41 -12.88 -7.82
N GLY A 31 -22.20 -13.00 -7.27
CA GLY A 31 -20.97 -13.33 -8.00
C GLY A 31 -20.25 -12.11 -8.61
N SER A 32 -20.80 -10.90 -8.48
CA SER A 32 -20.17 -9.68 -9.02
C SER A 32 -18.95 -9.22 -8.22
N ASP A 33 -18.12 -8.38 -8.85
CA ASP A 33 -16.96 -7.74 -8.21
C ASP A 33 -17.37 -6.66 -7.21
N ILE A 34 -16.74 -6.68 -6.02
CA ILE A 34 -16.89 -5.62 -5.03
C ILE A 34 -15.82 -4.55 -5.29
N LEU A 35 -16.21 -3.41 -5.86
CA LEU A 35 -15.32 -2.32 -6.24
C LEU A 35 -15.29 -1.22 -5.16
N VAL A 36 -14.54 -1.44 -4.08
CA VAL A 36 -14.51 -0.54 -2.90
C VAL A 36 -14.03 0.88 -3.19
N TYR A 37 -13.31 1.07 -4.30
CA TYR A 37 -12.81 2.38 -4.70
C TYR A 37 -13.64 3.07 -5.78
N LYS A 38 -14.73 2.44 -6.26
CA LYS A 38 -15.52 2.94 -7.40
C LYS A 38 -15.91 4.41 -7.26
N ASP A 39 -16.32 4.82 -6.06
CA ASP A 39 -16.80 6.17 -5.74
C ASP A 39 -15.87 6.91 -4.74
N ALA A 40 -14.67 6.38 -4.49
CA ALA A 40 -13.72 6.95 -3.54
C ALA A 40 -13.08 8.24 -4.07
N ASN A 41 -12.63 9.09 -3.14
CA ASN A 41 -11.77 10.23 -3.45
C ASN A 41 -10.33 9.72 -3.60
N ILE A 42 -9.69 9.99 -4.74
CA ILE A 42 -8.34 9.51 -5.06
C ILE A 42 -7.50 10.69 -5.53
N SER A 43 -6.36 10.94 -4.88
CA SER A 43 -5.47 12.07 -5.23
C SER A 43 -4.02 11.80 -4.81
N LEU A 44 -3.07 12.52 -5.40
CA LEU A 44 -1.67 12.46 -5.01
C LEU A 44 -1.36 13.46 -3.89
N HIS A 45 -0.63 13.00 -2.87
CA HIS A 45 -0.20 13.83 -1.75
C HIS A 45 1.30 13.66 -1.52
N SER A 46 1.99 14.76 -1.22
CA SER A 46 3.38 14.72 -0.76
C SER A 46 3.41 14.48 0.75
N LEU A 47 3.92 13.33 1.16
CA LEU A 47 3.86 12.80 2.52
C LEU A 47 5.28 12.53 3.07
N LYS A 48 5.43 12.65 4.38
CA LYS A 48 6.56 12.09 5.13
C LYS A 48 6.25 10.65 5.51
N PRO A 49 7.25 9.75 5.58
CA PRO A 49 7.06 8.37 6.02
C PRO A 49 6.38 8.24 7.39
N GLU A 50 6.60 9.20 8.29
CA GLU A 50 6.01 9.25 9.64
C GLU A 50 4.53 9.64 9.65
N GLU A 51 3.99 10.15 8.53
CA GLU A 51 2.57 10.51 8.39
C GLU A 51 1.69 9.33 7.98
N VAL A 52 2.29 8.17 7.69
CA VAL A 52 1.58 6.95 7.26
C VAL A 52 1.96 5.75 8.10
N ASN A 53 0.99 4.86 8.32
CA ASN A 53 1.16 3.71 9.18
C ASN A 53 1.38 2.42 8.35
N PRO A 54 2.48 1.68 8.55
CA PRO A 54 2.61 0.35 7.98
C PRO A 54 1.50 -0.59 8.51
N THR A 55 1.15 -1.57 7.70
CA THR A 55 0.21 -2.65 8.08
C THR A 55 0.89 -4.02 8.11
N THR A 56 2.19 -4.06 7.80
CA THR A 56 3.07 -5.23 7.83
C THR A 56 4.09 -5.07 8.93
N PHE A 57 4.55 -6.17 9.52
CA PHE A 57 5.68 -6.20 10.46
C PHE A 57 7.00 -6.50 9.77
N TYR A 58 7.00 -6.72 8.45
CA TYR A 58 8.21 -7.05 7.74
C TYR A 58 8.28 -6.46 6.34
N LEU A 59 9.52 -6.26 5.87
CA LEU A 59 9.89 -5.94 4.51
C LEU A 59 10.93 -6.92 4.03
N ILE A 60 10.70 -7.56 2.88
CA ILE A 60 11.71 -8.44 2.28
C ILE A 60 12.90 -7.60 1.77
N LYS A 61 14.11 -7.93 2.21
CA LYS A 61 15.38 -7.28 1.84
C LYS A 61 15.57 -7.17 0.32
N ARG A 62 15.29 -8.24 -0.42
CA ARG A 62 15.37 -8.25 -1.89
C ARG A 62 14.42 -7.24 -2.55
N GLY A 63 13.21 -7.09 -2.00
CA GLY A 63 12.23 -6.11 -2.49
C GLY A 63 12.66 -4.68 -2.20
N LEU A 64 13.31 -4.45 -1.06
CA LEU A 64 13.88 -3.15 -0.71
C LEU A 64 15.04 -2.79 -1.64
N GLN A 65 15.94 -3.74 -1.90
CA GLN A 65 17.04 -3.53 -2.84
C GLN A 65 16.52 -3.24 -4.26
N LEU A 66 15.50 -3.98 -4.72
CA LEU A 66 14.86 -3.73 -5.99
C LEU A 66 14.36 -2.28 -6.11
N GLN A 67 13.70 -1.73 -5.08
CA GLN A 67 13.23 -0.34 -5.10
C GLN A 67 14.39 0.68 -5.15
N ARG A 68 15.53 0.40 -4.48
CA ARG A 68 16.73 1.25 -4.54
C ARG A 68 17.37 1.23 -5.92
N ASP A 69 17.52 0.05 -6.50
CA ASP A 69 18.09 -0.15 -7.84
C ASP A 69 17.21 0.52 -8.89
N LEU A 70 15.90 0.33 -8.79
CA LEU A 70 14.93 0.94 -9.69
C LEU A 70 14.94 2.46 -9.62
N ARG A 71 15.04 3.04 -8.41
CA ARG A 71 15.19 4.50 -8.26
C ARG A 71 16.47 5.00 -8.91
N THR A 72 17.59 4.30 -8.70
CA THR A 72 18.88 4.66 -9.29
C THR A 72 18.80 4.67 -10.82
N TYR A 73 18.19 3.62 -11.40
CA TYR A 73 17.95 3.53 -12.84
C TYR A 73 17.07 4.68 -13.36
N LEU A 74 15.90 4.89 -12.76
CA LEU A 74 14.95 5.91 -13.23
C LEU A 74 15.53 7.32 -13.12
N MET A 75 16.27 7.61 -12.05
CA MET A 75 16.95 8.89 -11.90
C MET A 75 18.09 9.08 -12.88
N GLY A 76 18.92 8.05 -13.10
CA GLY A 76 20.09 8.15 -13.95
C GLY A 76 19.75 8.24 -15.44
N GLU A 77 18.80 7.42 -15.89
CA GLU A 77 18.50 7.28 -17.32
C GLU A 77 17.35 8.19 -17.78
N HIS A 78 16.42 8.54 -16.89
CA HIS A 78 15.18 9.26 -17.25
C HIS A 78 14.94 10.53 -16.43
N GLY A 79 15.76 10.81 -15.42
CA GLY A 79 15.55 11.95 -14.51
C GLY A 79 14.29 11.82 -13.63
N ILE A 80 13.72 10.61 -13.51
CA ILE A 80 12.49 10.37 -12.76
C ILE A 80 12.82 9.88 -11.34
N ASP A 81 12.29 10.53 -10.31
CA ASP A 81 12.37 10.03 -8.93
C ASP A 81 11.17 9.12 -8.62
N SER A 82 11.42 7.82 -8.46
CA SER A 82 10.37 6.84 -8.12
C SER A 82 9.67 7.09 -6.79
N LEU A 83 10.26 7.91 -5.91
CA LEU A 83 9.63 8.35 -4.66
C LEU A 83 8.58 9.44 -4.89
N ASN A 84 8.63 10.19 -5.99
CA ASN A 84 7.81 11.37 -6.26
C ASN A 84 7.15 11.29 -7.65
N LEU A 85 6.40 10.23 -7.90
CA LEU A 85 5.66 10.04 -9.16
C LEU A 85 4.41 10.93 -9.23
N ASP A 86 4.10 11.45 -10.41
CA ASP A 86 2.88 12.21 -10.76
C ASP A 86 1.79 11.35 -11.44
N GLY A 87 2.08 10.07 -11.63
CA GLY A 87 1.22 9.05 -12.22
C GLY A 87 1.77 7.66 -11.91
N ALA A 88 1.68 6.72 -12.84
CA ALA A 88 2.37 5.43 -12.76
C ALA A 88 3.32 5.23 -13.94
N LEU A 89 4.19 4.23 -13.85
CA LEU A 89 5.10 3.85 -14.94
C LEU A 89 4.92 2.37 -15.26
N GLU A 90 4.95 2.01 -16.53
CA GLU A 90 5.06 0.62 -16.96
C GLU A 90 6.54 0.31 -17.21
N ILE A 91 7.06 -0.71 -16.53
CA ILE A 91 8.48 -1.04 -16.49
C ILE A 91 8.63 -2.53 -16.76
N SER A 92 9.66 -2.90 -17.54
CA SER A 92 10.07 -4.29 -17.69
C SER A 92 11.43 -4.58 -17.07
N ASN A 93 11.66 -5.84 -16.70
CA ASN A 93 12.99 -6.36 -16.37
C ASN A 93 13.62 -7.10 -17.56
N SER A 94 14.88 -7.52 -17.39
CA SER A 94 15.61 -8.32 -18.37
C SER A 94 14.98 -9.69 -18.70
N GLU A 95 14.06 -10.18 -17.88
CA GLU A 95 13.34 -11.43 -18.10
C GLU A 95 12.04 -11.22 -18.90
N GLY A 96 11.73 -9.98 -19.28
CA GLY A 96 10.52 -9.61 -20.03
C GLY A 96 9.27 -9.49 -19.16
N GLU A 97 9.39 -9.62 -17.83
CA GLU A 97 8.28 -9.36 -16.93
C GLU A 97 7.95 -7.88 -16.94
N ILE A 98 6.68 -7.54 -17.17
CA ILE A 98 6.17 -6.16 -17.16
C ILE A 98 5.36 -5.96 -15.89
N TRP A 99 5.63 -4.87 -15.17
CA TRP A 99 4.81 -4.45 -14.04
C TRP A 99 4.59 -2.95 -14.05
N THR A 100 3.56 -2.53 -13.31
CA THR A 100 3.24 -1.12 -13.13
C THR A 100 3.82 -0.63 -11.81
N LEU A 101 4.65 0.39 -11.88
CA LEU A 101 5.14 1.14 -10.74
C LEU A 101 4.17 2.28 -10.42
N THR A 102 3.25 2.04 -9.50
CA THR A 102 2.35 3.07 -8.96
C THR A 102 3.03 3.84 -7.82
N PRO A 103 2.58 5.06 -7.46
CA PRO A 103 2.90 5.66 -6.17
C PRO A 103 2.42 4.73 -5.04
N PRO A 104 3.07 4.70 -3.86
CA PRO A 104 2.57 3.96 -2.72
C PRO A 104 1.08 4.28 -2.46
N ILE A 105 0.28 3.24 -2.24
CA ILE A 105 -1.17 3.38 -2.08
C ILE A 105 -1.48 3.53 -0.60
N ILE A 106 -2.01 4.70 -0.25
CA ILE A 106 -2.36 5.07 1.12
C ILE A 106 -3.88 5.08 1.23
N GLU A 107 -4.41 4.26 2.11
CA GLU A 107 -5.84 4.21 2.39
C GLU A 107 -6.13 4.94 3.70
N LEU A 108 -7.12 5.85 3.72
CA LEU A 108 -7.61 6.46 4.96
C LEU A 108 -8.62 5.50 5.60
N ALA A 109 -8.12 4.61 6.46
CA ALA A 109 -8.93 3.59 7.08
C ALA A 109 -9.74 4.17 8.25
N HIS A 110 -11.06 4.15 8.12
CA HIS A 110 -11.95 4.51 9.23
C HIS A 110 -11.87 3.48 10.36
N ARG A 111 -11.72 3.93 11.60
CA ARG A 111 -11.72 3.11 12.82
C ARG A 111 -12.49 3.79 13.92
N GLU A 112 -13.26 3.00 14.66
CA GLU A 112 -13.76 3.42 15.96
C GLU A 112 -12.73 3.03 17.02
N VAL A 113 -12.25 4.02 17.78
CA VAL A 113 -11.22 3.85 18.79
C VAL A 113 -11.72 4.31 20.15
N ALA A 114 -11.32 3.60 21.20
CA ALA A 114 -11.47 4.03 22.59
C ALA A 114 -10.10 4.48 23.12
N PHE A 115 -10.07 5.63 23.79
CA PHE A 115 -8.85 6.10 24.44
C PHE A 115 -8.67 5.35 25.77
N ILE A 116 -7.52 4.70 25.94
CA ILE A 116 -7.12 4.10 27.21
C ILE A 116 -6.29 5.17 27.95
N PRO A 117 -6.85 5.80 29.00
CA PRO A 117 -6.18 6.89 29.68
C PRO A 117 -4.96 6.41 30.45
N GLY A 118 -3.87 7.15 30.34
CA GLY A 118 -2.69 7.00 31.18
C GLY A 118 -2.93 7.40 32.64
N GLN A 119 -1.90 7.24 33.47
CA GLN A 119 -1.99 7.64 34.87
C GLN A 119 -2.24 9.15 35.00
N GLY A 120 -3.36 9.52 35.61
CA GLY A 120 -3.77 10.92 35.81
C GLY A 120 -4.54 11.54 34.64
N GLU A 121 -4.76 10.80 33.54
CA GLU A 121 -5.56 11.29 32.42
C GLU A 121 -7.07 11.13 32.63
N ILE A 122 -7.85 11.99 31.96
CA ILE A 122 -9.31 11.95 31.99
C ILE A 122 -9.81 10.73 31.23
N ARG A 123 -10.78 10.02 31.79
CA ARG A 123 -11.44 8.89 31.14
C ARG A 123 -12.57 9.39 30.24
N TYR A 124 -12.49 9.07 28.96
CA TYR A 124 -13.59 9.27 28.02
C TYR A 124 -14.35 7.96 27.87
N GLY A 125 -15.63 7.92 28.27
CA GLY A 125 -16.48 6.72 28.19
C GLY A 125 -17.03 6.42 26.79
N SER A 126 -16.42 6.96 25.74
CA SER A 126 -16.96 6.97 24.38
C SER A 126 -15.92 6.47 23.38
N THR A 127 -16.40 5.89 22.27
CA THR A 127 -15.60 5.63 21.08
C THR A 127 -15.64 6.83 20.15
N PHE A 128 -14.55 7.00 19.39
CA PHE A 128 -14.41 8.08 18.42
C PHE A 128 -14.08 7.48 17.05
N GLY A 129 -14.73 8.02 16.01
CA GLY A 129 -14.36 7.72 14.64
C GLY A 129 -13.10 8.49 14.25
N VAL A 130 -12.07 7.79 13.82
CA VAL A 130 -10.82 8.36 13.32
C VAL A 130 -10.50 7.79 11.95
N GLU A 131 -9.87 8.59 11.10
CA GLU A 131 -9.28 8.11 9.85
C GLU A 131 -7.78 7.93 10.05
N ILE A 132 -7.31 6.70 9.81
CA ILE A 132 -5.90 6.36 10.01
C ILE A 132 -5.27 6.12 8.63
N PRO A 133 -4.29 6.93 8.20
CA PRO A 133 -3.59 6.72 6.95
C PRO A 133 -2.73 5.47 7.05
N ILE A 134 -3.04 4.46 6.24
CA ILE A 134 -2.37 3.17 6.23
C ILE A 134 -1.76 2.87 4.87
N ILE A 135 -0.60 2.20 4.89
CA ILE A 135 0.03 1.72 3.68
C ILE A 135 -0.66 0.42 3.27
N ASN A 136 -1.40 0.49 2.17
CA ASN A 136 -2.02 -0.67 1.53
C ASN A 136 -0.99 -1.39 0.67
N ASP A 137 -0.31 -0.64 -0.21
CA ASP A 137 0.77 -1.14 -1.07
C ASP A 137 1.93 -0.15 -1.16
N GLY A 138 3.13 -0.65 -1.48
CA GLY A 138 4.33 0.20 -1.65
C GLY A 138 5.16 0.44 -0.39
N ALA A 139 4.98 -0.36 0.67
CA ALA A 139 5.70 -0.21 1.95
C ALA A 139 7.24 -0.21 1.81
N HIS A 140 7.79 -1.02 0.90
CA HIS A 140 9.23 -1.01 0.58
C HIS A 140 9.70 0.36 0.09
N ARG A 141 8.89 1.05 -0.73
CA ARG A 141 9.27 2.34 -1.27
C ARG A 141 9.16 3.45 -0.22
N VAL A 142 8.15 3.40 0.63
CA VAL A 142 8.04 4.31 1.77
C VAL A 142 9.24 4.13 2.72
N GLN A 143 9.70 2.89 2.93
CA GLN A 143 10.93 2.63 3.68
C GLN A 143 12.17 3.24 3.02
N VAL A 144 12.29 3.21 1.69
CA VAL A 144 13.41 3.90 0.99
C VAL A 144 13.35 5.42 1.21
N ALA A 145 12.16 6.02 1.20
CA ALA A 145 12.00 7.44 1.52
C ALA A 145 12.41 7.74 2.97
N ARG A 146 12.04 6.87 3.92
CA ARG A 146 12.40 6.96 5.34
C ARG A 146 13.91 6.90 5.58
N GLU A 147 14.58 5.93 4.96
CA GLU A 147 16.05 5.80 5.04
C GLU A 147 16.79 7.03 4.51
N ARG A 148 16.19 7.75 3.56
CA ARG A 148 16.74 8.96 2.95
C ARG A 148 16.33 10.25 3.65
N GLY A 149 15.45 10.18 4.65
CA GLY A 149 14.91 11.38 5.31
C GLY A 149 14.16 12.32 4.37
N THR A 150 13.49 11.78 3.33
CA THR A 150 12.80 12.57 2.30
C THR A 150 11.30 12.27 2.28
N LYS A 151 10.54 13.20 1.68
CA LYS A 151 9.14 12.99 1.33
C LYS A 151 8.99 12.02 0.16
N PHE A 152 7.80 11.46 0.03
CA PHE A 152 7.34 10.68 -1.11
C PHE A 152 5.95 11.15 -1.56
N THR A 153 5.60 10.91 -2.81
CA THR A 153 4.23 11.08 -3.30
C THR A 153 3.45 9.78 -3.10
N GLY A 154 2.37 9.82 -2.32
CA GLY A 154 1.45 8.71 -2.13
C GLY A 154 0.13 8.95 -2.88
N LEU A 155 -0.47 7.88 -3.40
CA LEU A 155 -1.83 7.89 -3.93
C LEU A 155 -2.79 7.66 -2.76
N VAL A 156 -3.40 8.73 -2.25
CA VAL A 156 -4.28 8.72 -1.09
C VAL A 156 -5.71 8.46 -1.52
N ILE A 157 -6.34 7.48 -0.89
CA ILE A 157 -7.72 7.04 -1.13
C ILE A 157 -8.55 7.24 0.14
N SER A 158 -9.67 7.97 0.04
CA SER A 158 -10.61 8.21 1.14
C SER A 158 -12.07 8.06 0.70
N GLY A 159 -13.01 8.08 1.66
CA GLY A 159 -14.43 7.88 1.37
C GLY A 159 -14.79 6.43 1.03
N ILE A 160 -14.05 5.46 1.58
CA ILE A 160 -14.26 4.03 1.33
C ILE A 160 -15.42 3.53 2.19
N PRO A 161 -16.32 2.66 1.65
CA PRO A 161 -17.45 2.14 2.41
C PRO A 161 -17.02 1.40 3.70
N ARG A 162 -17.70 1.69 4.82
CA ARG A 162 -17.32 1.21 6.15
C ARG A 162 -17.52 -0.30 6.32
N GLU A 163 -18.41 -0.89 5.55
CA GLU A 163 -18.69 -2.32 5.46
C GLU A 163 -17.51 -3.12 4.87
N HIS A 164 -16.55 -2.45 4.23
CA HIS A 164 -15.37 -3.06 3.62
C HIS A 164 -14.05 -2.50 4.19
N PRO A 165 -13.81 -2.65 5.50
CA PRO A 165 -12.62 -2.09 6.15
C PRO A 165 -11.33 -2.68 5.59
N PHE A 166 -10.21 -2.01 5.82
CA PHE A 166 -8.90 -2.59 5.52
C PHE A 166 -8.64 -3.86 6.34
N TYR A 167 -8.06 -4.89 5.70
CA TYR A 167 -7.93 -6.24 6.26
C TYR A 167 -6.93 -6.41 7.41
N ALA A 168 -6.19 -5.36 7.75
CA ALA A 168 -5.23 -5.34 8.85
C ALA A 168 -5.33 -4.03 9.65
N HIS A 169 -4.85 -4.06 10.89
CA HIS A 169 -4.67 -2.87 11.71
C HIS A 169 -3.36 -2.16 11.35
N PRO A 170 -3.30 -0.82 11.53
CA PRO A 170 -2.04 -0.10 11.50
C PRO A 170 -1.09 -0.60 12.58
N ASN A 171 0.21 -0.48 12.31
CA ASN A 171 1.28 -0.57 13.28
C ASN A 171 2.29 0.56 13.02
N SER A 172 3.38 0.58 13.77
CA SER A 172 4.40 1.63 13.72
C SER A 172 5.70 1.13 13.07
N TRP A 173 6.46 2.07 12.49
CA TRP A 173 7.69 1.75 11.76
C TRP A 173 8.78 1.06 12.59
N ASP A 174 8.80 1.24 13.91
CA ASP A 174 9.70 0.56 14.85
C ASP A 174 9.40 -0.94 14.99
N LEU A 175 8.19 -1.38 14.64
CA LEU A 175 7.82 -2.80 14.62
C LEU A 175 8.16 -3.48 13.28
N VAL A 176 8.49 -2.70 12.23
CA VAL A 176 8.79 -3.22 10.90
C VAL A 176 10.23 -3.71 10.83
N ARG A 177 10.43 -4.98 10.50
CA ARG A 177 11.74 -5.62 10.36
C ARG A 177 12.11 -5.88 8.90
N VAL A 178 13.35 -5.65 8.52
CA VAL A 178 13.87 -6.12 7.23
C VAL A 178 14.31 -7.56 7.39
N VAL A 179 13.76 -8.45 6.55
CA VAL A 179 13.98 -9.91 6.63
C VAL A 179 14.35 -10.46 5.26
N ASP A 180 15.07 -11.57 5.22
CA ASP A 180 15.43 -12.22 3.95
C ASP A 180 14.25 -13.02 3.35
N GLU A 181 13.44 -13.63 4.21
CA GLU A 181 12.30 -14.48 3.82
C GLU A 181 10.98 -14.02 4.45
N THR A 182 9.86 -14.41 3.84
CA THR A 182 8.54 -14.09 4.39
C THR A 182 8.32 -14.87 5.69
N PRO A 183 7.88 -14.22 6.78
CA PRO A 183 7.56 -14.91 8.03
C PRO A 183 6.55 -16.04 7.81
N LYS A 184 6.60 -17.08 8.65
CA LYS A 184 5.80 -18.30 8.43
C LYS A 184 4.38 -18.15 8.96
N THR A 185 4.21 -17.53 10.12
CA THR A 185 2.90 -17.41 10.76
C THR A 185 2.15 -16.15 10.35
N LYS A 186 0.82 -16.12 10.54
CA LYS A 186 0.02 -14.90 10.32
C LYS A 186 0.41 -13.79 11.30
N ALA A 187 0.58 -14.13 12.58
CA ALA A 187 0.88 -13.17 13.64
C ALA A 187 2.20 -12.41 13.42
N GLU A 188 3.21 -13.07 12.84
CA GLU A 188 4.48 -12.42 12.49
C GLU A 188 4.39 -11.51 11.27
N LYS A 189 3.32 -11.61 10.46
CA LYS A 189 3.16 -10.80 9.25
C LYS A 189 2.46 -9.50 9.53
N LYS A 190 1.29 -9.56 10.19
CA LYS A 190 0.35 -8.44 10.35
C LYS A 190 -0.56 -8.64 11.55
N LEU A 191 -1.08 -7.54 12.08
CA LEU A 191 -2.29 -7.54 12.91
C LEU A 191 -3.51 -7.64 12.01
N TYR A 192 -3.87 -8.85 11.58
CA TYR A 192 -5.07 -9.06 10.76
C TYR A 192 -6.34 -8.65 11.51
N LEU A 193 -7.27 -8.01 10.80
CA LEU A 193 -8.51 -7.49 11.40
C LEU A 193 -9.46 -8.63 11.83
N ARG A 194 -9.48 -9.72 11.07
CA ARG A 194 -10.39 -10.86 11.27
C ARG A 194 -9.79 -12.14 10.68
N GLU A 195 -10.33 -13.29 11.05
CA GLU A 195 -9.80 -14.60 10.62
C GLU A 195 -9.82 -14.79 9.09
N ASP A 196 -10.92 -14.41 8.46
CA ASP A 196 -11.16 -14.40 7.00
C ASP A 196 -10.59 -13.13 6.31
N CYS A 197 -9.56 -12.51 6.88
CA CYS A 197 -8.96 -11.26 6.39
C CYS A 197 -8.76 -11.15 4.86
N TYR A 198 -8.47 -12.25 4.15
CA TYR A 198 -8.26 -12.23 2.70
C TYR A 198 -9.52 -11.89 1.90
N ALA A 199 -10.71 -12.04 2.47
CA ALA A 199 -11.95 -11.58 1.85
C ALA A 199 -11.95 -10.05 1.63
N LEU A 200 -11.24 -9.31 2.49
CA LEU A 200 -11.05 -7.87 2.40
C LEU A 200 -9.80 -7.48 1.59
N TYR A 201 -9.09 -8.41 0.96
CA TYR A 201 -7.89 -8.07 0.19
C TYR A 201 -8.26 -7.34 -1.10
N ARG A 202 -7.59 -6.22 -1.38
CA ARG A 202 -7.75 -5.44 -2.62
C ARG A 202 -6.83 -6.03 -3.68
N ASP A 203 -7.37 -6.55 -4.78
CA ASP A 203 -6.59 -7.17 -5.84
C ASP A 203 -6.05 -6.12 -6.81
N PHE A 204 -4.93 -5.50 -6.42
CA PHE A 204 -4.19 -4.60 -7.31
C PHE A 204 -3.53 -5.31 -8.49
N GLY A 205 -3.65 -6.63 -8.60
CA GLY A 205 -3.16 -7.41 -9.72
C GLY A 205 -3.67 -6.94 -11.07
N VAL A 206 -4.88 -6.36 -11.09
CA VAL A 206 -5.49 -5.72 -12.27
C VAL A 206 -4.73 -4.48 -12.73
N LEU A 207 -3.94 -3.85 -11.86
CA LEU A 207 -3.04 -2.74 -12.18
C LEU A 207 -1.65 -3.21 -12.61
N GLY A 208 -1.34 -4.51 -12.52
CA GLY A 208 0.02 -5.02 -12.72
C GLY A 208 0.93 -4.84 -11.50
N CYS A 209 0.40 -4.61 -10.30
CA CYS A 209 1.15 -4.58 -9.04
C CYS A 209 0.40 -5.36 -7.95
N GLY A 210 1.02 -5.61 -6.78
CA GLY A 210 0.29 -6.08 -5.58
C GLY A 210 -0.60 -7.33 -5.72
N LYS A 211 -0.31 -8.27 -6.63
CA LYS A 211 -1.13 -9.49 -6.83
C LYS A 211 -1.27 -10.33 -5.55
N PRO A 212 -2.46 -10.88 -5.24
CA PRO A 212 -2.64 -11.85 -4.16
C PRO A 212 -1.74 -13.06 -4.37
N ARG A 213 -0.89 -13.38 -3.37
CA ARG A 213 0.07 -14.49 -3.47
C ARG A 213 -0.51 -15.87 -3.11
N HIS A 214 -1.79 -15.96 -2.73
CA HIS A 214 -2.38 -17.16 -2.12
C HIS A 214 -3.75 -17.59 -2.68
N LEU A 215 -4.10 -17.21 -3.92
CA LEU A 215 -5.23 -17.84 -4.62
C LEU A 215 -4.86 -19.15 -5.33
N GLY A 216 -3.64 -19.66 -5.12
CA GLY A 216 -3.22 -21.00 -5.53
C GLY A 216 -3.13 -21.94 -4.33
N LYS A 217 -4.14 -22.82 -4.21
CA LYS A 217 -3.95 -24.23 -3.90
C LYS A 217 -4.65 -25.03 -4.99
#